data_AF-A0A243ZSD3-F1
#
_entry.id   AF-A0A243ZSD3-F1
#
_cell.length_a   1.000
_cell.length_b   1.000
_cell.length_c   1.000
_cell.angle_alpha   90.00
_cell.angle_beta   90.00
_cell.angle_gamma   90.00
#
_symmetry.space_group_name_H-M   'P 1'
#
loop_
_entity.id
_entity.type
_entity.pdbx_description
1 polymer ?
#
loop_
_entity_poly.entity_id
_entity_poly.type
_entity_poly.pdbx_seq_one_letter_code
_entity_poly.pdbx_strand_id
1 'polypeptide(L)'
;MAGQLLHALHRTDSRCPLIIIENAHLNHRRILDDLQRAISLIPDGQFLLIGRPDRKVERDFKKQGIELVSIGRLTEHELKASILEGQNIDQPDLLLTARVLKRIALLCRGDRRKLALAGETIRLLQQAEQTSVFTAKQWRMIYRILGDNRPRKMQLAVVMSGTIIALTCGWLLLSSFTATLPVPAWLIPVTPVVKQDMTKDIAHVVMRDSEALSVLYGVWGYEVPADSAWCDQAVRAGLACKSGNASLQTLVDQNLPWIASLKVGDKKLPVVVVRVGEASVDVLVGQQTWTLTHKWFESVWTGDYLLLWKMSPEGESTITRDSSEEEILWLETMLNRALHISTEPSAEWRPLLVEKIKQFQKSHHLKTDGVVGFSTLVHLWQVAGESAYLYRDEANISPETTVKGK
;
A
#
# COMPACT_ATOMS: atom_id res chain seq x y z
N MET A 1 -42.49 -19.59 -6.73
CA MET A 1 -43.58 -18.60 -6.93
C MET A 1 -44.11 -18.54 -8.37
N ALA A 2 -43.27 -18.69 -9.41
CA ALA A 2 -43.76 -18.81 -10.80
C ALA A 2 -44.81 -19.92 -10.97
N GLY A 3 -44.68 -21.05 -10.26
CA GLY A 3 -45.63 -22.16 -10.29
C GLY A 3 -47.04 -21.86 -9.75
N GLN A 4 -47.22 -20.91 -8.82
CA GLN A 4 -48.55 -20.53 -8.33
C GLN A 4 -49.28 -19.61 -9.31
N LEU A 5 -48.53 -18.69 -9.93
CA LEU A 5 -49.04 -17.78 -10.97
C LEU A 5 -49.39 -18.56 -12.25
N LEU A 6 -48.54 -19.54 -12.62
CA LEU A 6 -48.82 -20.50 -13.69
C LEU A 6 -50.00 -21.41 -13.35
N HIS A 7 -50.14 -21.92 -12.13
CA HIS A 7 -51.31 -22.72 -11.75
C HIS A 7 -52.63 -21.95 -11.77
N ALA A 8 -52.62 -20.66 -11.44
CA ALA A 8 -53.78 -19.78 -11.53
C ALA A 8 -54.17 -19.50 -13.00
N LEU A 9 -53.18 -19.34 -13.88
CA LEU A 9 -53.38 -19.06 -15.31
C LEU A 9 -53.65 -20.31 -16.16
N HIS A 10 -53.17 -21.48 -15.75
CA HIS A 10 -53.24 -22.73 -16.52
C HIS A 10 -54.56 -23.52 -16.32
N ARG A 11 -55.47 -23.01 -15.48
CA ARG A 11 -56.74 -23.70 -15.16
C ARG A 11 -57.88 -23.41 -16.13
N THR A 12 -57.65 -22.70 -17.23
CA THR A 12 -58.72 -22.16 -18.07
C THR A 12 -58.61 -22.49 -19.54
N ASP A 13 -59.78 -22.83 -20.09
CA ASP A 13 -60.08 -23.18 -21.47
C ASP A 13 -59.62 -22.08 -22.45
N SER A 14 -59.16 -22.48 -23.64
CA SER A 14 -58.41 -21.63 -24.60
C SER A 14 -59.20 -20.50 -25.28
N ARG A 15 -60.34 -20.07 -24.72
CA ARG A 15 -61.26 -19.06 -25.29
C ARG A 15 -61.39 -17.77 -24.48
N CYS A 16 -60.78 -17.67 -23.31
CA CYS A 16 -60.88 -16.49 -22.44
C CYS A 16 -59.73 -15.49 -22.68
N PRO A 17 -60.00 -14.20 -22.97
CA PRO A 17 -58.94 -13.20 -23.11
C PRO A 17 -58.31 -12.85 -21.75
N LEU A 18 -56.97 -12.85 -21.69
CA LEU A 18 -56.20 -12.29 -20.58
C LEU A 18 -55.83 -10.84 -20.88
N ILE A 19 -56.35 -9.91 -20.08
CA ILE A 19 -56.12 -8.47 -20.21
C ILE A 19 -55.14 -8.04 -19.12
N ILE A 20 -53.96 -7.57 -19.55
CA ILE A 20 -52.91 -7.08 -18.64
C ILE A 20 -52.95 -5.55 -18.60
N ILE A 21 -53.13 -4.99 -17.41
CA ILE A 21 -53.14 -3.55 -17.18
C ILE A 21 -51.89 -3.18 -16.39
N GLU A 22 -50.92 -2.57 -17.08
CA GLU A 22 -49.70 -2.08 -16.45
C GLU A 22 -49.92 -0.75 -15.71
N ASN A 23 -49.13 -0.55 -14.66
CA ASN A 23 -49.15 0.65 -13.82
C ASN A 23 -50.51 0.98 -13.20
N ALA A 24 -51.30 -0.05 -12.85
CA ALA A 24 -52.67 0.10 -12.33
C ALA A 24 -52.78 0.93 -11.03
N HIS A 25 -51.67 1.10 -10.30
CA HIS A 25 -51.59 1.92 -9.09
C HIS A 25 -51.71 3.43 -9.35
N LEU A 26 -51.33 3.94 -10.53
CA LEU A 26 -51.28 5.38 -10.80
C LEU A 26 -52.66 6.05 -10.82
N ASN A 27 -53.71 5.32 -11.23
CA ASN A 27 -55.09 5.79 -11.31
C ASN A 27 -56.09 4.74 -10.78
N HIS A 28 -55.76 4.12 -9.63
CA HIS A 28 -56.50 2.98 -9.07
C HIS A 28 -58.01 3.16 -8.98
N ARG A 29 -58.53 4.37 -8.66
CA ARG A 29 -59.98 4.62 -8.57
C ARG A 29 -60.69 4.45 -9.91
N ARG A 30 -60.19 5.15 -10.94
CA ARG A 30 -60.76 5.09 -12.28
C ARG A 30 -60.64 3.68 -12.87
N ILE A 31 -59.52 3.02 -12.62
CA ILE A 31 -59.28 1.65 -13.09
C ILE A 31 -60.24 0.66 -12.44
N LEU A 32 -60.59 0.83 -11.16
CA LEU A 32 -61.59 -0.01 -10.50
C LEU A 32 -62.98 0.15 -11.14
N ASP A 33 -63.40 1.38 -11.42
CA ASP A 33 -64.68 1.67 -12.07
C ASP A 33 -64.72 1.12 -13.52
N ASP A 34 -63.61 1.22 -14.23
CA ASP A 34 -63.47 0.70 -15.60
C ASP A 34 -63.41 -0.84 -15.59
N LEU A 35 -62.77 -1.44 -14.59
CA LEU A 35 -62.63 -2.89 -14.46
C LEU A 35 -63.97 -3.56 -14.10
N GLN A 36 -64.78 -2.95 -13.23
CA GLN A 36 -66.14 -3.44 -12.95
C GLN A 36 -67.02 -3.42 -14.21
N ARG A 37 -66.91 -2.37 -15.03
CA ARG A 37 -67.59 -2.28 -16.33
C ARG A 37 -67.04 -3.29 -17.35
N ALA A 38 -65.74 -3.53 -17.36
CA ALA A 38 -65.14 -4.51 -18.26
C ALA A 38 -65.53 -5.95 -17.91
N ILE A 39 -65.60 -6.29 -16.62
CA ILE A 39 -66.04 -7.60 -16.14
C ILE A 39 -67.50 -7.87 -16.53
N SER A 40 -68.38 -6.85 -16.50
CA SER A 40 -69.77 -7.05 -16.93
C SER A 40 -69.92 -7.23 -18.45
N LEU A 41 -69.00 -6.69 -19.25
CA LEU A 41 -68.97 -6.84 -20.71
C LEU A 41 -68.31 -8.14 -21.15
N ILE A 42 -67.35 -8.65 -20.37
CA ILE A 42 -66.56 -9.85 -20.67
C ILE A 42 -66.52 -10.74 -19.42
N PRO A 43 -67.62 -11.46 -19.11
CA PRO A 43 -67.74 -12.22 -17.86
C PRO A 43 -66.70 -13.34 -17.71
N ASP A 44 -66.20 -13.87 -18.81
CA ASP A 44 -65.17 -14.92 -18.82
C ASP A 44 -63.73 -14.37 -18.97
N GLY A 45 -63.56 -13.05 -19.00
CA GLY A 45 -62.26 -12.39 -19.18
C GLY A 45 -61.41 -12.40 -17.92
N GLN A 46 -60.11 -12.68 -18.04
CA GLN A 46 -59.17 -12.59 -16.93
C GLN A 46 -58.45 -11.24 -16.95
N PHE A 47 -58.33 -10.61 -15.79
CA PHE A 47 -57.67 -9.31 -15.65
C PHE A 47 -56.47 -9.42 -14.73
N LEU A 48 -55.29 -9.05 -15.23
CA LEU A 48 -54.05 -8.99 -14.45
C LEU A 48 -53.60 -7.55 -14.30
N LEU A 49 -53.66 -7.03 -13.08
CA LEU A 49 -53.19 -5.68 -12.75
C LEU A 49 -51.73 -5.74 -12.29
N ILE A 50 -50.85 -5.03 -12.99
CA ILE A 50 -49.43 -4.94 -12.64
C ILE A 50 -49.12 -3.53 -12.14
N GLY A 51 -48.44 -3.40 -11.00
CA GLY A 51 -48.08 -2.10 -10.47
C GLY A 51 -47.33 -2.14 -9.15
N ARG A 52 -47.10 -0.95 -8.58
CA ARG A 52 -46.48 -0.77 -7.26
C ARG A 52 -47.46 -0.03 -6.34
N PRO A 53 -48.52 -0.71 -5.87
CA PRO A 53 -49.54 -0.07 -5.05
C PRO A 53 -48.93 0.34 -3.69
N ASP A 54 -49.40 1.46 -3.14
CA ASP A 54 -49.15 1.79 -1.74
C ASP A 54 -50.19 1.09 -0.83
N ARG A 55 -50.03 1.19 0.49
CA ARG A 55 -50.97 0.58 1.45
C ARG A 55 -52.42 1.06 1.31
N LYS A 56 -52.66 2.22 0.70
CA LYS A 56 -54.02 2.73 0.47
C LYS A 56 -54.61 2.03 -0.76
N VAL A 57 -53.87 1.99 -1.86
CA VAL A 57 -54.27 1.29 -3.09
C VAL A 57 -54.46 -0.21 -2.85
N GLU A 58 -53.57 -0.86 -2.10
CA GLU A 58 -53.72 -2.27 -1.72
C GLU A 58 -55.03 -2.53 -0.96
N ARG A 59 -55.39 -1.65 -0.02
CA ARG A 59 -56.64 -1.77 0.72
C ARG A 59 -57.85 -1.59 -0.18
N ASP A 60 -57.80 -0.64 -1.11
CA ASP A 60 -58.90 -0.38 -2.03
C ASP A 60 -59.10 -1.56 -3.01
N PHE A 61 -58.02 -2.17 -3.51
CA PHE A 61 -58.10 -3.40 -4.30
C PHE A 61 -58.62 -4.60 -3.51
N LYS A 62 -58.17 -4.82 -2.26
CA LYS A 62 -58.70 -5.90 -1.41
C LYS A 62 -60.19 -5.75 -1.12
N LYS A 63 -60.66 -4.51 -0.89
CA LYS A 63 -62.10 -4.22 -0.67
C LYS A 63 -62.95 -4.62 -1.87
N GLN A 64 -62.40 -4.55 -3.08
CA GLN A 64 -63.07 -4.95 -4.32
C GLN A 64 -62.90 -6.45 -4.64
N GLY A 65 -62.36 -7.25 -3.70
CA GLY A 65 -62.17 -8.69 -3.89
C GLY A 65 -61.02 -9.07 -4.83
N ILE A 66 -60.13 -8.14 -5.18
CA ILE A 66 -58.99 -8.41 -6.05
C ILE A 66 -57.88 -9.10 -5.24
N GLU A 67 -57.46 -10.29 -5.69
CA GLU A 67 -56.35 -11.02 -5.09
C GLU A 67 -55.01 -10.32 -5.40
N LEU A 68 -54.22 -10.05 -4.35
CA LEU A 68 -52.91 -9.44 -4.50
C LEU A 68 -51.80 -10.46 -4.33
N VAL A 69 -51.05 -10.68 -5.41
CA VAL A 69 -49.81 -11.47 -5.39
C VAL A 69 -48.62 -10.52 -5.34
N SER A 70 -47.86 -10.57 -4.25
CA SER A 70 -46.62 -9.81 -4.12
C SER A 70 -45.45 -10.61 -4.68
N ILE A 71 -44.70 -10.01 -5.60
CA ILE A 71 -43.42 -10.55 -6.03
C ILE A 71 -42.37 -10.08 -5.02
N GLY A 72 -41.65 -11.03 -4.42
CA GLY A 72 -40.56 -10.74 -3.48
C GLY A 72 -39.45 -9.90 -4.09
N ARG A 73 -38.58 -9.36 -3.23
CA ARG A 73 -37.36 -8.68 -3.71
C ARG A 73 -36.45 -9.70 -4.39
N LEU A 74 -35.84 -9.29 -5.50
CA LEU A 74 -34.79 -10.08 -6.15
C LEU A 74 -33.66 -10.36 -5.14
N THR A 75 -33.21 -11.61 -5.10
CA THR A 75 -32.00 -12.00 -4.39
C THR A 75 -30.77 -11.36 -5.04
N GLU A 76 -29.65 -11.34 -4.32
CA GLU A 76 -28.39 -10.81 -4.87
C GLU A 76 -27.95 -11.54 -6.14
N HIS A 77 -28.17 -12.86 -6.17
CA HIS A 77 -27.86 -13.69 -7.33
C HIS A 77 -28.75 -13.36 -8.54
N GLU A 78 -30.07 -13.24 -8.34
CA GLU A 78 -31.00 -12.86 -9.41
C GLU A 78 -30.75 -11.43 -9.92
N LEU A 79 -30.41 -10.50 -9.02
CA LEU A 79 -30.07 -9.13 -9.37
C LEU A 79 -28.81 -9.09 -10.24
N LYS A 80 -27.77 -9.83 -9.85
CA LYS A 80 -26.53 -9.96 -10.61
C LYS A 80 -26.80 -10.57 -11.98
N ALA A 81 -27.59 -11.65 -12.04
CA ALA A 81 -27.99 -12.28 -13.29
C ALA A 81 -28.74 -11.29 -14.22
N SER A 82 -29.68 -10.50 -13.70
CA SER A 82 -30.40 -9.49 -14.49
C SER A 82 -29.52 -8.33 -14.99
N ILE A 83 -28.42 -8.01 -14.31
CA ILE A 83 -27.45 -7.00 -14.77
C ILE A 83 -26.53 -7.57 -15.85
N LEU A 84 -26.17 -8.85 -15.73
CA LEU A 84 -25.30 -9.54 -16.67
C LEU A 84 -26.03 -10.10 -17.90
N GLU A 85 -27.37 -10.12 -17.87
CA GLU A 85 -28.21 -10.66 -18.93
C GLU A 85 -27.93 -9.97 -20.28
N GLY A 86 -27.38 -10.73 -21.23
CA GLY A 86 -27.02 -10.22 -22.55
C GLY A 86 -25.77 -9.32 -22.59
N GLN A 87 -25.02 -9.22 -21.49
CA GLN A 87 -23.80 -8.40 -21.40
C GLN A 87 -22.55 -9.28 -21.20
N ASN A 88 -21.55 -9.12 -22.08
CA ASN A 88 -20.25 -9.76 -21.90
C ASN A 88 -19.33 -8.86 -21.07
N ILE A 89 -19.43 -8.96 -19.74
CA ILE A 89 -18.63 -8.17 -18.78
C ILE A 89 -17.49 -9.07 -18.27
N ASP A 90 -16.25 -8.58 -18.37
CA ASP A 90 -15.08 -9.30 -17.92
C ASP A 90 -14.99 -9.23 -16.38
N GLN A 91 -14.81 -10.38 -15.73
CA GLN A 91 -14.68 -10.51 -14.27
C GLN A 91 -15.81 -9.80 -13.47
N PRO A 92 -17.08 -10.20 -13.67
CA PRO A 92 -18.23 -9.51 -13.09
C PRO A 92 -18.25 -9.51 -11.56
N ASP A 93 -17.60 -10.49 -10.92
CA ASP A 93 -17.54 -10.66 -9.46
C ASP A 93 -16.71 -9.57 -8.79
N LEU A 94 -15.68 -9.07 -9.48
CA LEU A 94 -14.82 -8.00 -8.99
C LEU A 94 -15.50 -6.63 -9.07
N LEU A 95 -16.32 -6.42 -10.10
CA LEU A 95 -17.06 -5.17 -10.32
C LEU A 95 -18.36 -5.10 -9.50
N LEU A 96 -19.15 -6.19 -9.49
CA LEU A 96 -20.47 -6.26 -8.86
C LEU A 96 -20.39 -6.80 -7.43
N THR A 97 -19.65 -6.11 -6.57
CA THR A 97 -19.63 -6.39 -5.13
C THR A 97 -21.03 -6.19 -4.50
N ALA A 98 -21.30 -6.86 -3.37
CA ALA A 98 -22.57 -6.75 -2.64
C ALA A 98 -22.99 -5.30 -2.35
N ARG A 99 -22.02 -4.41 -2.07
CA ARG A 99 -22.26 -2.97 -1.82
C ARG A 99 -22.74 -2.26 -3.08
N VAL A 100 -22.11 -2.54 -4.23
CA VAL A 100 -22.48 -1.97 -5.53
C VAL A 100 -23.84 -2.49 -5.96
N LEU A 101 -24.06 -3.80 -5.86
CA LEU A 101 -25.35 -4.44 -6.18
C LEU A 101 -26.50 -3.83 -5.37
N LYS A 102 -26.31 -3.67 -4.05
CA LYS A 102 -27.32 -3.02 -3.19
C LYS A 102 -27.61 -1.58 -3.61
N ARG A 103 -26.60 -0.83 -4.06
CA ARG A 103 -26.76 0.55 -4.51
C ARG A 103 -27.47 0.65 -5.86
N ILE A 104 -27.11 -0.21 -6.82
CA ILE A 104 -27.79 -0.31 -8.12
C ILE A 104 -29.26 -0.70 -7.89
N ALA A 105 -29.53 -1.71 -7.07
CA ALA A 105 -30.90 -2.12 -6.72
C ALA A 105 -31.74 -0.97 -6.16
N LEU A 106 -31.15 -0.15 -5.29
CA LEU A 106 -31.79 1.04 -4.70
C LEU A 106 -32.15 2.10 -5.75
N LEU A 107 -31.28 2.34 -6.72
CA LEU A 107 -31.49 3.34 -7.78
C LEU A 107 -32.49 2.83 -8.83
N CYS A 108 -32.36 1.58 -9.25
CA CYS A 108 -33.25 0.96 -10.22
C CYS A 108 -34.65 0.71 -9.62
N ARG A 109 -34.77 0.56 -8.29
CA ARG A 109 -36.02 0.27 -7.58
C ARG A 109 -36.76 -0.92 -8.18
N GLY A 110 -36.06 -1.94 -8.68
CA GLY A 110 -36.66 -3.11 -9.34
C GLY A 110 -37.17 -2.87 -10.77
N ASP A 111 -36.81 -1.76 -11.41
CA ASP A 111 -37.02 -1.56 -12.85
C ASP A 111 -35.96 -2.34 -13.66
N ARG A 112 -36.40 -3.38 -14.38
CA ARG A 112 -35.52 -4.23 -15.20
C ARG A 112 -34.84 -3.46 -16.33
N ARG A 113 -35.49 -2.44 -16.91
CA ARG A 113 -34.88 -1.63 -17.97
C ARG A 113 -33.68 -0.85 -17.44
N LYS A 114 -33.77 -0.35 -16.20
CA LYS A 114 -32.66 0.32 -15.54
C LYS A 114 -31.54 -0.64 -15.13
N LEU A 115 -31.89 -1.89 -14.78
CA LEU A 115 -30.88 -2.92 -14.50
C LEU A 115 -30.11 -3.30 -15.78
N ALA A 116 -30.80 -3.47 -16.90
CA ALA A 116 -30.17 -3.68 -18.21
C ALA A 116 -29.28 -2.50 -18.61
N LEU A 117 -29.77 -1.27 -18.42
CA LEU A 117 -28.98 -0.04 -18.65
C LEU A 117 -27.72 0.02 -17.75
N ALA A 118 -27.81 -0.46 -16.50
CA ALA A 118 -26.65 -0.55 -15.62
C ALA A 118 -25.60 -1.52 -16.20
N GLY A 119 -26.03 -2.70 -16.66
CA GLY A 119 -25.16 -3.69 -17.30
C GLY A 119 -24.50 -3.16 -18.57
N GLU A 120 -25.28 -2.55 -19.46
CA GLU A 120 -24.78 -1.97 -20.71
C GLU A 120 -23.75 -0.87 -20.47
N THR A 121 -24.01 0.04 -19.53
CA THR A 121 -23.07 1.13 -19.19
C THR A 121 -21.79 0.61 -18.55
N ILE A 122 -21.87 -0.44 -17.73
CA ILE A 122 -20.68 -1.11 -17.17
C ILE A 122 -19.84 -1.73 -18.30
N ARG A 123 -20.48 -2.47 -19.22
CA ARG A 123 -19.79 -3.08 -20.36
C ARG A 123 -19.10 -2.04 -21.23
N LEU A 124 -19.80 -0.95 -21.57
CA LEU A 124 -19.24 0.12 -22.39
C LEU A 124 -18.05 0.81 -21.74
N LEU A 125 -18.09 1.06 -20.43
CA LEU A 125 -16.98 1.66 -19.69
C LEU A 125 -15.78 0.73 -19.59
N GLN A 126 -16.01 -0.56 -19.35
CA GLN A 126 -14.96 -1.56 -19.31
C GLN A 126 -14.26 -1.69 -20.67
N GLN A 127 -15.04 -1.71 -21.76
CA GLN A 127 -14.50 -1.79 -23.11
C GLN A 127 -13.72 -0.52 -23.52
N ALA A 128 -14.17 0.66 -23.07
CA ALA A 128 -13.53 1.92 -23.41
C ALA A 128 -12.19 2.15 -22.67
N GLU A 129 -12.08 1.70 -21.41
CA GLU A 129 -10.89 1.97 -20.58
C GLU A 129 -9.96 0.76 -20.39
N GLN A 130 -10.32 -0.43 -20.89
CA GLN A 130 -9.56 -1.68 -20.69
C GLN A 130 -9.23 -1.97 -19.21
N THR A 131 -10.15 -1.62 -18.30
CA THR A 131 -9.95 -1.79 -16.85
C THR A 131 -10.86 -2.86 -16.26
N SER A 132 -10.30 -3.71 -15.40
CA SER A 132 -11.04 -4.71 -14.62
C SER A 132 -11.63 -4.14 -13.31
N VAL A 133 -11.25 -2.91 -12.93
CA VAL A 133 -11.71 -2.24 -11.70
C VAL A 133 -12.07 -0.78 -11.98
N PHE A 134 -13.26 -0.37 -11.52
CA PHE A 134 -13.74 1.00 -11.70
C PHE A 134 -13.39 1.91 -10.51
N THR A 135 -12.88 3.09 -10.84
CA THR A 135 -12.67 4.21 -9.93
C THR A 135 -13.98 4.78 -9.39
N ALA A 136 -13.89 5.53 -8.29
CA ALA A 136 -15.03 6.23 -7.71
C ALA A 136 -15.68 7.26 -8.67
N LYS A 137 -14.95 7.74 -9.69
CA LYS A 137 -15.49 8.67 -10.69
C LYS A 137 -16.39 7.96 -11.69
N GLN A 138 -15.97 6.78 -12.16
CA GLN A 138 -16.74 5.94 -13.09
C GLN A 138 -18.02 5.43 -12.44
N TRP A 139 -17.96 4.95 -11.20
CA TRP A 139 -19.17 4.55 -10.46
C TRP A 139 -20.15 5.71 -10.28
N ARG A 140 -19.66 6.93 -10.01
CA ARG A 140 -20.52 8.12 -9.93
C ARG A 140 -21.23 8.44 -11.24
N MET A 141 -20.58 8.19 -12.38
CA MET A 141 -21.20 8.38 -13.70
C MET A 141 -22.33 7.37 -13.92
N ILE A 142 -22.08 6.08 -13.65
CA ILE A 142 -23.08 5.02 -13.75
C ILE A 142 -24.29 5.32 -12.86
N TYR A 143 -24.06 5.67 -11.58
CA TYR A 143 -25.15 6.01 -10.67
C TYR A 143 -25.97 7.22 -11.14
N ARG A 144 -25.33 8.22 -11.76
CA ARG A 144 -26.04 9.38 -12.31
C ARG A 144 -26.96 9.00 -13.46
N ILE A 145 -26.52 8.12 -14.35
CA ILE A 145 -27.35 7.59 -15.46
C ILE A 145 -28.55 6.80 -14.90
N LEU A 146 -28.35 6.08 -13.80
CA LEU A 146 -29.43 5.35 -13.11
C LEU A 146 -30.38 6.26 -12.29
N GLY A 147 -30.14 7.58 -12.27
CA GLY A 147 -31.00 8.56 -11.61
C GLY A 147 -30.60 8.92 -10.18
N ASP A 148 -29.33 8.76 -9.80
CA ASP A 148 -28.77 9.30 -8.54
C ASP A 148 -28.72 10.83 -8.60
N ASN A 149 -29.89 11.46 -8.42
CA ASN A 149 -30.11 12.90 -8.46
C ASN A 149 -29.81 13.57 -7.11
N ARG A 150 -28.73 13.18 -6.41
CA ARG A 150 -28.33 13.91 -5.19
C ARG A 150 -27.97 15.34 -5.57
N PRO A 151 -28.77 16.36 -5.18
CA PRO A 151 -28.42 17.73 -5.52
C PRO A 151 -27.15 18.09 -4.73
N ARG A 152 -26.23 18.83 -5.36
CA ARG A 152 -25.00 19.35 -4.72
C ARG A 152 -25.29 20.02 -3.36
N LYS A 153 -26.47 20.64 -3.24
CA LYS A 153 -27.01 21.25 -2.01
C LYS A 153 -27.26 20.25 -0.87
N MET A 154 -27.68 19.02 -1.15
CA MET A 154 -27.92 17.98 -0.13
C MET A 154 -26.61 17.36 0.37
N GLN A 155 -25.57 17.29 -0.46
CA GLN A 155 -24.23 16.90 -0.01
C GLN A 155 -23.63 17.97 0.91
N LEU A 156 -23.78 19.25 0.55
CA LEU A 156 -23.40 20.38 1.41
C LEU A 156 -24.22 20.40 2.71
N ALA A 157 -25.53 20.16 2.65
CA ALA A 157 -26.38 20.13 3.84
C ALA A 157 -26.00 19.00 4.81
N VAL A 158 -25.63 17.80 4.31
CA VAL A 158 -25.18 16.68 5.15
C VAL A 158 -23.83 16.97 5.80
N VAL A 159 -22.90 17.62 5.08
CA VAL A 159 -21.62 18.05 5.63
C VAL A 159 -21.83 19.14 6.68
N MET A 160 -22.66 20.13 6.39
CA MET A 160 -22.96 21.24 7.31
C MET A 160 -23.75 20.77 8.53
N SER A 161 -24.69 19.82 8.39
CA SER A 161 -25.38 19.24 9.54
C SER A 161 -24.45 18.36 10.36
N GLY A 162 -23.55 17.62 9.71
CA GLY A 162 -22.53 16.81 10.37
C GLY A 162 -21.55 17.64 11.19
N THR A 163 -21.10 18.79 10.67
CA THR A 163 -20.23 19.72 11.41
C THR A 163 -20.96 20.40 12.55
N ILE A 164 -22.22 20.80 12.38
CA ILE A 164 -23.02 21.40 13.47
C ILE A 164 -23.30 20.38 14.58
N ILE A 165 -23.60 19.12 14.24
CA ILE A 165 -23.80 18.06 15.23
C ILE A 165 -22.49 17.71 15.94
N ALA A 166 -21.37 17.63 15.20
CA ALA A 166 -20.06 17.37 15.80
C ALA A 166 -19.60 18.50 16.73
N LEU A 167 -19.89 19.76 16.40
CA LEU A 167 -19.57 20.91 17.23
C LEU A 167 -20.48 20.99 18.46
N THR A 168 -21.79 20.75 18.31
CA THR A 168 -22.75 20.83 19.43
C THR A 168 -22.65 19.62 20.37
N CYS A 169 -22.57 18.39 19.84
CA CYS A 169 -22.33 17.21 20.67
C CYS A 169 -20.89 17.15 21.20
N GLY A 170 -19.90 17.62 20.43
CA GLY A 170 -18.50 17.70 20.88
C GLY A 170 -18.31 18.65 22.06
N TRP A 171 -19.04 19.78 22.11
CA TRP A 171 -18.97 20.71 23.23
C TRP A 171 -19.71 20.22 24.49
N LEU A 172 -20.83 19.51 24.31
CA LEU A 172 -21.67 19.04 25.42
C LEU A 172 -21.21 17.71 26.04
N LEU A 173 -20.49 16.87 25.30
CA LEU A 173 -20.02 15.56 25.77
C LEU A 173 -18.53 15.54 26.18
N LEU A 174 -17.81 16.66 26.04
CA LEU A 174 -16.37 16.74 26.38
C LEU A 174 -16.08 16.47 27.86
N SER A 175 -17.04 16.73 28.75
CA SER A 175 -16.91 16.46 30.19
C SER A 175 -17.20 15.02 30.59
N SER A 176 -17.85 14.22 29.73
CA SER A 176 -18.24 12.83 30.02
C SER A 176 -17.34 11.79 29.32
N PHE A 177 -16.57 12.20 28.31
CA PHE A 177 -15.58 11.38 27.63
C PHE A 177 -14.16 11.69 28.10
N THR A 178 -13.92 11.60 29.41
CA THR A 178 -12.59 11.24 29.92
C THR A 178 -12.48 9.71 30.02
N ALA A 179 -12.94 9.02 28.98
CA ALA A 179 -12.49 7.65 28.76
C ALA A 179 -11.02 7.74 28.36
N THR A 180 -10.15 7.16 29.19
CA THR A 180 -8.74 6.94 28.84
C THR A 180 -8.71 6.05 27.60
N LEU A 181 -8.71 6.68 26.43
CA LEU A 181 -8.45 5.98 25.18
C LEU A 181 -7.03 5.42 25.27
N PRO A 182 -6.81 4.13 24.93
CA PRO A 182 -5.46 3.63 24.79
C PRO A 182 -4.78 4.46 23.70
N VAL A 183 -3.80 5.26 24.11
CA VAL A 183 -3.02 6.07 23.17
C VAL A 183 -2.36 5.08 22.20
N PRO A 184 -2.57 5.23 20.88
CA PRO A 184 -1.89 4.40 19.90
C PRO A 184 -0.38 4.46 20.14
N ALA A 185 0.34 3.33 20.02
CA ALA A 185 1.77 3.25 20.35
C ALA A 185 2.65 4.30 19.62
N TRP A 186 2.18 4.82 18.48
CA TRP A 186 2.84 5.86 17.69
C TRP A 186 2.59 7.31 18.18
N LEU A 187 1.62 7.52 19.08
CA LEU A 187 1.31 8.81 19.73
C LEU A 187 1.86 8.91 21.16
N ILE A 188 2.32 7.79 21.72
CA ILE A 188 3.20 7.85 22.88
C ILE A 188 4.48 8.49 22.32
N PRO A 189 4.89 9.70 22.74
CA PRO A 189 6.25 10.11 22.46
C PRO A 189 7.09 8.95 22.96
N VAL A 190 7.91 8.34 22.10
CA VAL A 190 8.89 7.35 22.56
C VAL A 190 9.59 8.08 23.69
N THR A 191 9.20 7.76 24.93
CA THR A 191 9.86 8.31 26.10
C THR A 191 11.28 7.89 25.80
N PRO A 192 12.22 8.83 25.58
CA PRO A 192 13.58 8.45 25.25
C PRO A 192 13.89 7.39 26.27
N VAL A 193 14.11 6.15 25.79
CA VAL A 193 14.36 5.00 26.66
C VAL A 193 15.33 5.58 27.66
N VAL A 194 14.87 5.67 28.91
CA VAL A 194 15.64 6.36 29.96
C VAL A 194 17.03 5.82 29.77
N LYS A 195 18.00 6.72 29.55
CA LYS A 195 19.43 6.37 29.49
C LYS A 195 19.78 5.78 30.86
N GLN A 196 19.27 4.60 31.15
CA GLN A 196 19.83 3.73 32.14
C GLN A 196 21.26 3.54 31.68
N ASP A 197 22.16 3.51 32.65
CA ASP A 197 23.56 3.29 32.40
C ASP A 197 23.72 1.82 31.94
N MET A 198 23.30 1.56 30.69
CA MET A 198 23.23 0.25 30.02
C MET A 198 24.64 -0.32 29.79
N THR A 199 25.67 0.46 30.10
CA THR A 199 27.09 0.08 30.13
C THR A 199 27.34 -1.11 31.07
N LYS A 200 26.58 -1.25 32.16
CA LYS A 200 26.75 -2.34 33.13
C LYS A 200 25.99 -3.62 32.77
N ASP A 201 24.87 -3.51 32.05
CA ASP A 201 24.02 -4.64 31.68
C ASP A 201 24.51 -5.38 30.42
N ILE A 202 25.16 -4.68 29.48
CA ILE A 202 25.67 -5.32 28.26
C ILE A 202 26.71 -6.41 28.54
N ALA A 203 27.40 -6.33 29.69
CA ALA A 203 28.37 -7.32 30.17
C ALA A 203 27.77 -8.73 30.40
N HIS A 204 26.45 -8.82 30.60
CA HIS A 204 25.75 -10.09 30.81
C HIS A 204 25.20 -10.69 29.51
N VAL A 205 25.23 -9.95 28.40
CA VAL A 205 24.76 -10.43 27.10
C VAL A 205 25.83 -11.33 26.47
N VAL A 206 25.39 -12.41 25.84
CA VAL A 206 26.25 -13.36 25.13
C VAL A 206 25.82 -13.35 23.67
N MET A 207 26.74 -13.03 22.76
CA MET A 207 26.57 -13.16 21.32
C MET A 207 27.82 -13.84 20.74
N ARG A 208 27.64 -14.76 19.80
CA ARG A 208 28.75 -15.42 19.09
C ARG A 208 29.15 -14.63 17.83
N ASP A 209 30.37 -14.86 17.34
CA ASP A 209 30.87 -14.19 16.12
C ASP A 209 29.95 -14.44 14.91
N SER A 210 29.39 -15.64 14.79
CA SER A 210 28.48 -15.99 13.68
C SER A 210 27.09 -15.34 13.80
N GLU A 211 26.62 -15.10 15.04
CA GLU A 211 25.40 -14.32 15.29
C GLU A 211 25.63 -12.83 14.99
N ALA A 212 26.80 -12.29 15.35
CA ALA A 212 27.19 -10.93 15.01
C ALA A 212 27.26 -10.72 13.48
N LEU A 213 27.82 -11.70 12.76
CA LEU A 213 27.91 -11.65 11.31
C LEU A 213 26.53 -11.79 10.65
N SER A 214 25.64 -12.61 11.20
CA SER A 214 24.23 -12.68 10.78
C SER A 214 23.52 -11.32 10.94
N VAL A 215 23.72 -10.64 12.07
CA VAL A 215 23.19 -9.28 12.29
C VAL A 215 23.80 -8.29 11.29
N LEU A 216 25.12 -8.37 11.03
CA LEU A 216 25.77 -7.51 10.05
C LEU A 216 25.22 -7.73 8.63
N TYR A 217 24.97 -8.96 8.20
CA TYR A 217 24.26 -9.25 6.94
C TYR A 217 22.87 -8.60 6.92
N GLY A 218 22.15 -8.64 8.04
CA GLY A 218 20.86 -7.96 8.20
C GLY A 218 20.94 -6.44 7.98
N VAL A 219 22.01 -5.79 8.46
CA VAL A 219 22.27 -4.36 8.19
C VAL A 219 22.49 -4.09 6.70
N TRP A 220 23.04 -5.05 5.96
CA TRP A 220 23.18 -5.02 4.50
C TRP A 220 21.91 -5.41 3.74
N GLY A 221 20.81 -5.72 4.43
CA GLY A 221 19.53 -6.10 3.82
C GLY A 221 19.39 -7.58 3.49
N TYR A 222 20.29 -8.44 3.97
CA TYR A 222 20.25 -9.89 3.74
C TYR A 222 19.80 -10.65 5.00
N GLU A 223 18.92 -11.63 4.83
CA GLU A 223 18.54 -12.56 5.89
C GLU A 223 19.42 -13.82 5.82
N VAL A 224 20.44 -13.89 6.68
CA VAL A 224 21.37 -15.03 6.74
C VAL A 224 21.35 -15.62 8.15
N PRO A 225 20.94 -16.89 8.35
CA PRO A 225 20.93 -17.50 9.68
C PRO A 225 22.35 -17.71 10.21
N ALA A 226 22.51 -17.62 11.54
CA ALA A 226 23.80 -17.57 12.23
C ALA A 226 24.70 -18.82 12.07
N ASP A 227 24.15 -19.95 11.64
CA ASP A 227 24.89 -21.18 11.31
C ASP A 227 25.47 -21.16 9.89
N SER A 228 24.99 -20.24 9.04
CA SER A 228 25.44 -20.03 7.66
C SER A 228 26.12 -18.66 7.44
N ALA A 229 26.10 -17.79 8.45
CA ALA A 229 26.70 -16.47 8.41
C ALA A 229 28.22 -16.56 8.56
N TRP A 230 28.91 -16.74 7.43
CA TRP A 230 30.35 -16.85 7.33
C TRP A 230 30.91 -15.90 6.27
N CYS A 231 32.20 -15.59 6.35
CA CYS A 231 32.84 -14.66 5.43
C CYS A 231 33.08 -15.21 4.02
N ASP A 232 33.32 -16.52 3.90
CA ASP A 232 33.40 -17.22 2.61
C ASP A 232 32.07 -17.20 1.85
N GLN A 233 30.94 -17.08 2.56
CA GLN A 233 29.61 -16.98 1.96
C GLN A 233 29.25 -15.57 1.48
N ALA A 234 30.02 -14.53 1.85
CA ALA A 234 29.73 -13.13 1.49
C ALA A 234 29.67 -12.92 -0.02
N VAL A 235 30.49 -13.66 -0.77
CA VAL A 235 30.59 -13.57 -2.24
C VAL A 235 29.24 -13.88 -2.91
N ARG A 236 28.39 -14.73 -2.31
CA ARG A 236 27.05 -15.04 -2.84
C ARG A 236 26.11 -13.83 -2.85
N ALA A 237 26.36 -12.86 -1.97
CA ALA A 237 25.65 -11.60 -1.88
C ALA A 237 26.38 -10.46 -2.63
N GLY A 238 27.42 -10.77 -3.41
CA GLY A 238 28.29 -9.76 -4.03
C GLY A 238 29.07 -8.93 -3.01
N LEU A 239 29.27 -9.46 -1.80
CA LEU A 239 30.00 -8.80 -0.73
C LEU A 239 31.34 -9.49 -0.47
N ALA A 240 32.27 -8.77 0.13
CA ALA A 240 33.51 -9.30 0.66
C ALA A 240 33.66 -8.93 2.14
N CYS A 241 34.25 -9.84 2.92
CA CYS A 241 34.70 -9.52 4.26
C CYS A 241 36.04 -8.79 4.22
N LYS A 242 36.20 -7.82 5.11
CA LYS A 242 37.49 -7.20 5.42
C LYS A 242 37.63 -7.16 6.93
N SER A 243 38.75 -7.67 7.45
CA SER A 243 39.05 -7.68 8.87
C SER A 243 40.45 -7.18 9.14
N GLY A 244 40.67 -6.63 10.32
CA GLY A 244 41.99 -6.17 10.74
C GLY A 244 41.92 -5.41 12.05
N ASN A 245 42.88 -4.50 12.24
CA ASN A 245 42.91 -3.58 13.36
C ASN A 245 43.00 -2.13 12.81
N ALA A 246 42.17 -1.23 13.33
CA ALA A 246 42.11 0.17 12.92
C ALA A 246 41.64 1.04 14.11
N SER A 247 41.94 2.35 14.05
CA SER A 247 41.41 3.30 15.02
C SER A 247 39.91 3.54 14.77
N LEU A 248 39.20 4.06 15.79
CA LEU A 248 37.79 4.42 15.65
C LEU A 248 37.59 5.41 14.51
N GLN A 249 38.44 6.44 14.43
CA GLN A 249 38.36 7.45 13.37
C GLN A 249 38.52 6.83 11.98
N THR A 250 39.44 5.89 11.80
CA THR A 250 39.60 5.20 10.52
C THR A 250 38.36 4.42 10.10
N LEU A 251 37.66 3.78 11.04
CA LEU A 251 36.41 3.05 10.73
C LEU A 251 35.24 4.01 10.47
N VAL A 252 35.19 5.11 11.22
CA VAL A 252 34.26 6.22 10.94
C VAL A 252 34.47 6.69 9.51
N ASP A 253 35.71 7.00 9.11
CA ASP A 253 36.06 7.48 7.77
C ASP A 253 35.76 6.46 6.66
N GLN A 254 35.81 5.15 6.95
CA GLN A 254 35.38 4.10 6.01
C GLN A 254 33.86 4.07 5.80
N ASN A 255 33.09 4.69 6.69
CA ASN A 255 31.66 4.95 6.56
C ASN A 255 30.79 3.69 6.38
N LEU A 256 31.24 2.54 6.91
CA LEU A 256 30.53 1.27 6.85
C LEU A 256 30.26 0.73 8.27
N PRO A 257 29.15 0.02 8.50
CA PRO A 257 28.95 -0.77 9.70
C PRO A 257 30.00 -1.89 9.84
N TRP A 258 30.42 -2.18 11.07
CA TRP A 258 31.40 -3.23 11.36
C TRP A 258 31.07 -3.98 12.64
N ILE A 259 31.61 -5.19 12.78
CA ILE A 259 31.64 -5.92 14.03
C ILE A 259 32.86 -5.44 14.83
N ALA A 260 32.61 -4.93 16.03
CA ALA A 260 33.61 -4.65 17.04
C ALA A 260 33.64 -5.77 18.08
N SER A 261 34.82 -6.23 18.48
CA SER A 261 34.92 -7.11 19.64
C SER A 261 35.18 -6.32 20.91
N LEU A 262 34.20 -6.30 21.81
CA LEU A 262 34.35 -5.68 23.12
C LEU A 262 34.96 -6.67 24.11
N LYS A 263 35.93 -6.21 24.90
CA LYS A 263 36.52 -6.95 26.02
C LYS A 263 35.90 -6.44 27.32
N VAL A 264 34.90 -7.17 27.82
CA VAL A 264 34.16 -6.79 29.03
C VAL A 264 34.48 -7.80 30.14
N GLY A 265 35.36 -7.42 31.07
CA GLY A 265 35.97 -8.36 32.01
C GLY A 265 36.79 -9.41 31.27
N ASP A 266 36.57 -10.69 31.58
CA ASP A 266 37.26 -11.82 30.91
C ASP A 266 36.51 -12.35 29.67
N LYS A 267 35.44 -11.67 29.23
CA LYS A 267 34.61 -12.09 28.11
C LYS A 267 34.85 -11.25 26.87
N LYS A 268 34.88 -11.93 25.72
CA LYS A 268 34.85 -11.35 24.38
C LYS A 268 33.39 -11.27 23.92
N LEU A 269 32.90 -10.08 23.63
CA LEU A 269 31.54 -9.84 23.13
C LEU A 269 31.61 -9.15 21.77
N PRO A 270 31.36 -9.86 20.66
CA PRO A 270 31.20 -9.22 19.35
C PRO A 270 29.89 -8.41 19.34
N VAL A 271 29.91 -7.22 18.76
CA VAL A 271 28.74 -6.33 18.59
C VAL A 271 28.80 -5.66 17.22
N VAL A 272 27.67 -5.32 16.60
CA VAL A 272 27.66 -4.63 15.30
C VAL A 272 27.49 -3.14 15.50
N VAL A 273 28.51 -2.35 15.19
CA VAL A 273 28.45 -0.88 15.26
C VAL A 273 27.72 -0.33 14.04
N VAL A 274 26.65 0.43 14.29
CA VAL A 274 25.80 1.02 13.23
C VAL A 274 25.73 2.54 13.27
N ARG A 275 26.05 3.16 14.42
CA ARG A 275 26.17 4.62 14.53
C ARG A 275 27.37 5.00 15.38
N VAL A 276 28.11 6.02 14.93
CA VAL A 276 29.09 6.72 15.77
C VAL A 276 28.76 8.20 15.79
N GLY A 277 28.35 8.68 16.95
CA GLY A 277 28.11 10.08 17.26
C GLY A 277 29.25 10.71 18.06
N GLU A 278 29.11 12.00 18.36
CA GLU A 278 30.13 12.77 19.11
C GLU A 278 30.34 12.24 20.54
N ALA A 279 29.26 11.80 21.20
CA ALA A 279 29.29 11.36 22.59
C ALA A 279 28.93 9.88 22.78
N SER A 280 28.40 9.22 21.75
CA SER A 280 27.81 7.89 21.86
C SER A 280 28.03 7.03 20.63
N VAL A 281 28.12 5.72 20.83
CA VAL A 281 28.19 4.70 19.79
C VAL A 281 26.97 3.79 19.92
N ASP A 282 26.20 3.61 18.84
CA ASP A 282 25.12 2.63 18.84
C ASP A 282 25.59 1.31 18.24
N VAL A 283 25.30 0.23 18.97
CA VAL A 283 25.64 -1.13 18.58
C VAL A 283 24.41 -2.02 18.60
N LEU A 284 24.37 -2.99 17.70
CA LEU A 284 23.36 -4.04 17.68
C LEU A 284 23.92 -5.29 18.35
N VAL A 285 23.12 -5.86 19.25
CA VAL A 285 23.36 -7.16 19.88
C VAL A 285 22.07 -7.97 19.75
N GLY A 286 22.09 -9.00 18.90
CA GLY A 286 20.87 -9.67 18.47
C GLY A 286 19.91 -8.71 17.77
N GLN A 287 18.70 -8.57 18.29
CA GLN A 287 17.65 -7.68 17.74
C GLN A 287 17.52 -6.34 18.50
N GLN A 288 18.44 -6.04 19.40
CA GLN A 288 18.37 -4.86 20.25
C GLN A 288 19.47 -3.85 19.89
N THR A 289 19.11 -2.58 19.89
CA THR A 289 20.06 -1.46 19.76
C THR A 289 20.47 -0.99 21.15
N TRP A 290 21.77 -0.90 21.38
CA TRP A 290 22.40 -0.44 22.63
C TRP A 290 23.19 0.84 22.35
N THR A 291 22.94 1.88 23.13
CA THR A 291 23.71 3.13 23.06
C THR A 291 24.78 3.13 24.13
N LEU A 292 26.04 3.14 23.71
CA LEU A 292 27.22 3.14 24.56
C LEU A 292 27.82 4.55 24.62
N THR A 293 28.43 4.90 25.73
CA THR A 293 29.24 6.13 25.78
C THR A 293 30.54 5.92 25.01
N HIS A 294 31.00 6.96 24.31
CA HIS A 294 32.25 6.90 23.54
C HIS A 294 33.43 6.46 24.41
N LYS A 295 33.59 7.06 25.59
CA LYS A 295 34.65 6.76 26.55
C LYS A 295 34.64 5.29 27.00
N TRP A 296 33.46 4.73 27.24
CA TRP A 296 33.36 3.33 27.65
C TRP A 296 33.72 2.41 26.49
N PHE A 297 33.20 2.67 25.29
CA PHE A 297 33.50 1.89 24.09
C PHE A 297 35.01 1.83 23.82
N GLU A 298 35.70 2.98 23.85
CA GLU A 298 37.16 3.06 23.69
C GLU A 298 37.95 2.34 24.79
N SER A 299 37.37 2.18 25.99
CA SER A 299 38.03 1.45 27.08
C SER A 299 37.98 -0.07 26.93
N VAL A 300 36.99 -0.60 26.19
CA VAL A 300 36.76 -2.05 26.05
C VAL A 300 37.07 -2.57 24.63
N TRP A 301 37.11 -1.71 23.62
CA TRP A 301 37.41 -2.08 22.24
C TRP A 301 38.88 -1.79 21.90
N THR A 302 39.56 -2.78 21.32
CA THR A 302 41.01 -2.70 21.04
C THR A 302 41.36 -2.47 19.56
N GLY A 303 40.40 -1.99 18.77
CA GLY A 303 40.62 -1.64 17.36
C GLY A 303 40.33 -2.76 16.35
N ASP A 304 40.06 -3.98 16.82
CA ASP A 304 39.76 -5.09 15.93
C ASP A 304 38.37 -4.96 15.29
N TYR A 305 38.31 -5.19 13.98
CA TYR A 305 37.09 -5.02 13.21
C TYR A 305 36.90 -6.14 12.18
N LEU A 306 35.64 -6.38 11.85
CA LEU A 306 35.23 -7.13 10.67
C LEU A 306 34.06 -6.40 10.01
N LEU A 307 34.20 -6.02 8.76
CA LEU A 307 33.17 -5.35 7.98
C LEU A 307 32.87 -6.14 6.71
N LEU A 308 31.68 -5.91 6.18
CA LEU A 308 31.29 -6.32 4.82
C LEU A 308 31.38 -5.09 3.93
N TRP A 309 31.71 -5.29 2.66
CA TRP A 309 31.71 -4.24 1.65
C TRP A 309 31.48 -4.82 0.26
N LYS A 310 31.05 -3.97 -0.68
CA LYS A 310 30.79 -4.36 -2.07
C LYS A 310 32.00 -4.00 -2.94
N MET A 311 32.51 -4.97 -3.68
CA MET A 311 33.64 -4.83 -4.61
C MET A 311 33.17 -4.26 -5.96
N SER A 312 34.04 -4.18 -6.97
CA SER A 312 33.58 -3.87 -8.34
C SER A 312 32.61 -4.95 -8.85
N PRO A 313 31.85 -4.69 -9.93
CA PRO A 313 30.95 -5.68 -10.51
C PRO A 313 31.63 -7.01 -10.88
N GLU A 314 32.91 -6.99 -11.25
CA GLU A 314 33.70 -8.18 -11.56
C GLU A 314 34.37 -8.81 -10.32
N GLY A 315 34.17 -8.23 -9.13
CA GLY A 315 34.71 -8.73 -7.88
C GLY A 315 36.12 -8.25 -7.57
N GLU A 316 36.63 -7.24 -8.29
CA GLU A 316 37.94 -6.67 -8.06
C GLU A 316 37.92 -5.62 -6.94
N SER A 317 39.03 -5.56 -6.20
CA SER A 317 39.16 -4.64 -5.06
C SER A 317 39.65 -3.25 -5.44
N THR A 318 40.04 -3.06 -6.70
CA THR A 318 40.51 -1.79 -7.27
C THR A 318 40.23 -1.78 -8.77
N ILE A 319 39.77 -0.65 -9.30
CA ILE A 319 39.63 -0.45 -10.76
C ILE A 319 40.81 0.37 -11.25
N THR A 320 41.49 -0.11 -12.30
CA THR A 320 42.69 0.52 -12.87
C THR A 320 42.58 0.69 -14.38
N ARG A 321 43.65 1.18 -15.02
CA ARG A 321 43.72 1.25 -16.49
C ARG A 321 43.64 -0.13 -17.16
N ASP A 322 44.12 -1.17 -16.46
CA ASP A 322 44.20 -2.52 -17.00
C ASP A 322 42.92 -3.34 -16.71
N SER A 323 41.93 -2.73 -16.05
CA SER A 323 40.59 -3.29 -15.85
C SER A 323 39.86 -3.49 -17.18
N SER A 324 38.83 -4.34 -17.16
CA SER A 324 38.01 -4.60 -18.35
C SER A 324 37.28 -3.34 -18.83
N GLU A 325 36.89 -3.34 -20.10
CA GLU A 325 36.02 -2.29 -20.66
C GLU A 325 34.69 -2.16 -19.89
N GLU A 326 34.15 -3.26 -19.35
CA GLU A 326 32.91 -3.28 -18.58
C GLU A 326 33.08 -2.60 -17.21
N GLU A 327 34.18 -2.86 -16.50
CA GLU A 327 34.50 -2.18 -15.24
C GLU A 327 34.70 -0.68 -15.43
N ILE A 328 35.40 -0.29 -16.50
CA ILE A 328 35.67 1.13 -16.81
C ILE A 328 34.35 1.83 -17.16
N LEU A 329 33.51 1.20 -17.98
CA LEU A 329 32.19 1.72 -18.33
C LEU A 329 31.29 1.87 -17.10
N TRP A 330 31.28 0.88 -16.20
CA TRP A 330 30.56 0.95 -14.93
C TRP A 330 31.06 2.12 -14.08
N LEU A 331 32.37 2.25 -13.91
CA LEU A 331 32.99 3.32 -13.15
C LEU A 331 32.59 4.70 -13.70
N GLU A 332 32.67 4.90 -15.02
CA GLU A 332 32.29 6.18 -15.62
C GLU A 332 30.79 6.46 -15.46
N THR A 333 29.94 5.43 -15.57
CA THR A 333 28.49 5.55 -15.31
C THR A 333 28.22 6.00 -13.88
N MET A 334 28.89 5.38 -12.91
CA MET A 334 28.75 5.72 -11.49
C MET A 334 29.26 7.13 -11.18
N LEU A 335 30.39 7.54 -11.75
CA LEU A 335 30.92 8.89 -11.60
C LEU A 335 30.00 9.94 -12.23
N ASN A 336 29.47 9.68 -13.43
CA ASN A 336 28.53 10.59 -14.09
C ASN A 336 27.27 10.79 -13.24
N ARG A 337 26.73 9.71 -12.65
CA ARG A 337 25.60 9.77 -11.73
C ARG A 337 25.94 10.56 -10.45
N ALA A 338 27.09 10.29 -9.84
CA ALA A 338 27.51 10.94 -8.59
C ALA A 338 27.82 12.43 -8.75
N LEU A 339 28.37 12.82 -9.90
CA LEU A 339 28.76 14.20 -10.21
C LEU A 339 27.67 14.97 -10.98
N HIS A 340 26.50 14.36 -11.22
CA HIS A 340 25.40 14.92 -12.02
C HIS A 340 25.82 15.38 -13.43
N ILE A 341 26.67 14.59 -14.10
CA ILE A 341 27.18 14.85 -15.44
C ILE A 341 26.35 14.06 -16.47
N SER A 342 25.75 14.74 -17.44
CA SER A 342 24.90 14.12 -18.48
C SER A 342 25.66 13.63 -19.72
N THR A 343 26.93 13.24 -19.58
CA THR A 343 27.73 12.69 -20.70
C THR A 343 27.50 11.20 -20.85
N GLU A 344 27.49 10.71 -22.10
CA GLU A 344 27.59 9.28 -22.39
C GLU A 344 28.87 8.70 -21.73
N PRO A 345 28.78 7.59 -20.99
CA PRO A 345 29.96 6.95 -20.42
C PRO A 345 30.79 6.27 -21.52
N SER A 346 32.11 6.23 -21.32
CA SER A 346 33.09 5.61 -22.21
C SER A 346 33.72 4.41 -21.49
N ALA A 347 34.04 3.37 -22.26
CA ALA A 347 34.78 2.21 -21.75
C ALA A 347 36.31 2.42 -21.76
N GLU A 348 36.79 3.64 -22.07
CA GLU A 348 38.22 3.92 -22.21
C GLU A 348 38.79 4.67 -21.00
N TRP A 349 39.96 4.24 -20.52
CA TRP A 349 40.70 4.94 -19.47
C TRP A 349 41.38 6.23 -19.98
N ARG A 350 40.58 7.28 -20.17
CA ARG A 350 41.03 8.60 -20.66
C ARG A 350 41.49 9.51 -19.51
N PRO A 351 42.32 10.54 -19.77
CA PRO A 351 42.69 11.52 -18.74
C PRO A 351 41.49 12.22 -18.07
N LEU A 352 40.39 12.42 -18.82
CA LEU A 352 39.16 12.98 -18.29
C LEU A 352 38.52 12.11 -17.19
N LEU A 353 38.60 10.78 -17.33
CA LEU A 353 38.10 9.84 -16.30
C LEU A 353 38.87 10.01 -15.00
N VAL A 354 40.20 10.17 -15.07
CA VAL A 354 41.05 10.39 -13.89
C VAL A 354 40.67 11.69 -13.17
N GLU A 355 40.37 12.76 -13.92
CA GLU A 355 39.90 14.02 -13.33
C GLU A 355 38.51 13.89 -12.68
N LYS A 356 37.59 13.14 -13.29
CA LYS A 356 36.30 12.78 -12.66
C LYS A 356 36.50 12.01 -11.35
N ILE A 357 37.40 11.02 -11.32
CA ILE A 357 37.73 10.24 -10.12
C ILE A 357 38.25 11.18 -9.02
N LYS A 358 39.22 12.03 -9.33
CA LYS A 358 39.77 12.99 -8.36
C LYS A 358 38.71 13.98 -7.86
N GLN A 359 37.83 14.45 -8.75
CA GLN A 359 36.73 15.35 -8.39
C GLN A 359 35.78 14.67 -7.40
N PHE A 360 35.39 13.41 -7.65
CA PHE A 360 34.58 12.60 -6.76
C PHE A 360 35.28 12.34 -5.42
N GLN A 361 36.55 11.93 -5.44
CA GLN A 361 37.34 11.74 -4.22
C GLN A 361 37.38 13.02 -3.38
N LYS A 362 37.57 14.17 -4.02
CA LYS A 362 37.61 15.47 -3.35
C LYS A 362 36.27 15.84 -2.73
N SER A 363 35.16 15.64 -3.45
CA SER A 363 33.81 15.98 -2.96
C SER A 363 33.38 15.10 -1.78
N HIS A 364 33.92 13.88 -1.68
CA HIS A 364 33.64 12.94 -0.59
C HIS A 364 34.74 12.89 0.49
N HIS A 365 35.64 13.88 0.54
CA HIS A 365 36.73 13.95 1.53
C HIS A 365 37.66 12.73 1.55
N LEU A 366 37.80 12.06 0.41
CA LEU A 366 38.73 10.94 0.21
C LEU A 366 40.10 11.47 -0.21
N LYS A 367 41.11 10.60 -0.12
CA LYS A 367 42.43 10.88 -0.69
C LYS A 367 42.32 11.09 -2.20
N THR A 368 42.67 12.28 -2.68
CA THR A 368 42.55 12.68 -4.09
C THR A 368 43.75 12.20 -4.93
N ASP A 369 43.95 10.89 -5.02
CA ASP A 369 45.06 10.28 -5.75
C ASP A 369 44.67 9.72 -7.13
N GLY A 370 43.38 9.73 -7.47
CA GLY A 370 42.89 9.18 -8.73
C GLY A 370 42.84 7.66 -8.77
N VAL A 371 43.06 6.98 -7.64
CA VAL A 371 43.02 5.51 -7.52
C VAL A 371 41.64 5.07 -7.03
N VAL A 372 40.97 4.21 -7.78
CA VAL A 372 39.66 3.66 -7.42
C VAL A 372 39.83 2.41 -6.55
N GLY A 373 40.29 2.62 -5.31
CA GLY A 373 40.44 1.55 -4.32
C GLY A 373 39.22 1.41 -3.41
N PHE A 374 39.39 0.65 -2.31
CA PHE A 374 38.35 0.37 -1.30
C PHE A 374 37.47 1.57 -0.94
N SER A 375 38.06 2.68 -0.46
CA SER A 375 37.27 3.84 -0.01
C SER A 375 36.49 4.49 -1.16
N THR A 376 37.06 4.56 -2.36
CA THR A 376 36.36 5.12 -3.52
C THR A 376 35.19 4.22 -3.94
N LEU A 377 35.39 2.90 -3.98
CA LEU A 377 34.33 1.93 -4.31
C LEU A 377 33.18 1.99 -3.30
N VAL A 378 33.47 2.00 -2.01
CA VAL A 378 32.45 2.11 -0.95
C VAL A 378 31.58 3.35 -1.15
N HIS A 379 32.19 4.51 -1.38
CA HIS A 379 31.45 5.75 -1.59
C HIS A 379 30.66 5.76 -2.91
N LEU A 380 31.19 5.15 -3.99
CA LEU A 380 30.44 5.02 -5.25
C LEU A 380 29.17 4.17 -5.07
N TRP A 381 29.27 3.03 -4.38
CA TRP A 381 28.11 2.19 -4.07
C TRP A 381 27.12 2.84 -3.11
N GLN A 382 27.61 3.65 -2.17
CA GLN A 382 26.76 4.47 -1.31
C GLN A 382 25.93 5.44 -2.14
N VAL A 383 26.56 6.24 -3.02
CA VAL A 383 25.82 7.17 -3.91
C VAL A 383 24.84 6.43 -4.83
N ALA A 384 25.12 5.16 -5.19
CA ALA A 384 24.19 4.31 -5.93
C ALA A 384 22.90 3.96 -5.15
N GLY A 385 22.98 3.96 -3.81
CA GLY A 385 21.96 3.41 -2.91
C GLY A 385 22.11 1.90 -2.68
N GLU A 386 23.27 1.31 -2.97
CA GLU A 386 23.50 -0.15 -2.93
C GLU A 386 24.57 -0.57 -1.91
N SER A 387 24.82 0.28 -0.91
CA SER A 387 25.75 0.01 0.19
C SER A 387 25.11 0.37 1.52
N ALA A 388 25.54 -0.33 2.58
CA ALA A 388 25.23 0.09 3.94
C ALA A 388 25.95 1.39 4.29
N TYR A 389 25.45 2.07 5.33
CA TYR A 389 25.99 3.32 5.85
C TYR A 389 26.23 3.21 7.34
N LEU A 390 27.36 3.74 7.81
CA LEU A 390 27.53 4.07 9.21
C LEU A 390 26.81 5.38 9.50
N TYR A 391 25.82 5.36 10.38
CA TYR A 391 25.14 6.59 10.79
C TYR A 391 26.08 7.47 11.63
N ARG A 392 25.95 8.79 11.48
CA ARG A 392 26.67 9.79 12.29
C ARG A 392 25.65 10.78 12.86
N ASP A 393 25.94 11.35 14.03
CA ASP A 393 25.14 12.47 14.54
C ASP A 393 25.18 13.61 13.51
N GLU A 394 24.02 14.20 13.22
CA GLU A 394 23.81 15.13 12.11
C GLU A 394 24.91 16.20 11.99
N ALA A 395 25.88 15.95 11.11
CA ALA A 395 26.60 16.99 10.41
C ALA A 395 25.97 17.09 9.02
N ASN A 396 24.97 17.97 8.87
CA ASN A 396 24.48 18.50 7.59
C ASN A 396 24.45 17.48 6.43
N ILE A 397 23.49 16.56 6.43
CA ILE A 397 23.01 15.94 5.19
C ILE A 397 21.60 16.46 4.97
N SER A 398 21.50 17.59 4.27
CA SER A 398 20.25 18.03 3.67
C SER A 398 19.80 16.94 2.68
N PRO A 399 18.61 16.33 2.83
CA PRO A 399 18.00 15.59 1.74
C PRO A 399 17.39 16.61 0.78
N GLU A 400 18.22 17.38 0.06
CA GLU A 400 17.73 18.18 -1.06
C GLU A 400 17.76 17.33 -2.33
N THR A 401 16.60 16.74 -2.64
CA THR A 401 16.02 16.74 -4.00
C THR A 401 14.60 16.18 -3.92
N THR A 402 13.69 16.96 -3.33
CA THR A 402 12.29 16.84 -3.75
C THR A 402 12.15 17.62 -5.05
N VAL A 403 12.18 16.91 -6.17
CA VAL A 403 11.79 17.42 -7.48
C VAL A 403 10.34 17.92 -7.37
N LYS A 404 10.14 19.23 -7.27
CA LYS A 404 8.88 19.85 -7.68
C LYS A 404 8.95 20.09 -9.18
N GLY A 405 8.33 19.17 -9.91
CA GLY A 405 7.86 19.44 -11.27
C GLY A 405 6.58 20.28 -11.24
N LYS A 406 6.53 21.22 -12.19
CA LYS A 406 5.49 22.21 -12.52
C LYS A 406 5.51 23.54 -11.77
#